data_AF-A0A9E5MA05-F1
#
_entry.id   AF-A0A9E5MA05-F1
#
_cell.length_a   1.000
_cell.length_b   1.000
_cell.length_c   1.000
_cell.angle_alpha   90.00
_cell.angle_beta   90.00
_cell.angle_gamma   90.00
#
_symmetry.space_group_name_H-M   'P 1'
#
loop_
_entity.id
_entity.type
_entity.pdbx_description
1 polymer ?
#
loop_
_entity_poly.entity_id
_entity_poly.type
_entity_poly.pdbx_seq_one_letter_code
_entity_poly.pdbx_strand_id
1 'polypeptide(L)' 'MVTDPLADFLTQLRNASTAGLKKIKAKHSRMRGDVLSILKKEGFIEDFELKKEGK' A
#
# COMPACT_ATOMS: atom_id res chain seq x y z
N MET A 1 5.80 17.05 -9.35
CA MET A 1 6.02 17.41 -7.93
C MET A 1 5.13 16.48 -7.11
N VAL A 2 5.67 15.72 -6.16
CA VAL A 2 4.86 14.82 -5.31
C VAL A 2 4.36 15.64 -4.13
N THR A 3 3.07 15.95 -4.12
CA THR A 3 2.44 16.81 -3.09
C THR A 3 1.97 15.99 -1.89
N ASP A 4 1.59 14.72 -2.10
CA ASP A 4 1.15 13.81 -1.03
C ASP A 4 1.62 12.37 -1.27
N PRO A 5 2.59 11.86 -0.48
CA PRO A 5 3.07 10.49 -0.55
C PRO A 5 2.02 9.41 -0.24
N LEU A 6 0.92 9.76 0.44
CA LEU A 6 -0.18 8.83 0.70
C LEU A 6 -1.11 8.72 -0.51
N ALA A 7 -1.49 9.85 -1.10
CA ALA A 7 -2.31 9.87 -2.31
C ALA A 7 -1.60 9.17 -3.50
N ASP A 8 -0.29 9.35 -3.61
CA ASP A 8 0.55 8.65 -4.59
C ASP A 8 0.51 7.13 -4.37
N PHE A 9 0.61 6.69 -3.12
CA PHE A 9 0.51 5.27 -2.76
C PHE A 9 -0.86 4.66 -3.09
N LEU A 10 -1.95 5.36 -2.77
CA LEU A 10 -3.30 4.91 -3.12
C LEU A 10 -3.51 4.84 -4.64
N THR A 11 -2.95 5.79 -5.38
CA THR A 11 -2.96 5.77 -6.84
C THR A 11 -2.22 4.56 -7.39
N GLN A 12 -1.04 4.24 -6.83
CA GLN A 12 -0.28 3.05 -7.20
C GLN A 12 -1.05 1.76 -6.92
N LEU A 13 -1.72 1.67 -5.76
CA LEU A 13 -2.56 0.52 -5.39
C LEU A 13 -3.72 0.33 -6.37
N ARG A 14 -4.43 1.41 -6.71
CA ARG A 14 -5.51 1.39 -7.71
C ARG A 14 -5.01 0.90 -9.06
N ASN A 15 -3.92 1.49 -9.55
CA ASN A 15 -3.37 1.15 -10.87
C ASN A 15 -2.92 -0.33 -10.93
N ALA A 16 -2.36 -0.86 -9.84
CA ALA A 16 -1.99 -2.26 -9.76
C ALA A 16 -3.20 -3.20 -9.76
N SER A 17 -4.27 -2.84 -9.05
CA SER A 17 -5.54 -3.56 -9.10
C SER A 17 -6.12 -3.57 -10.52
N THR A 18 -6.15 -2.41 -11.19
CA THR A 18 -6.60 -2.29 -12.59
C THR A 18 -5.74 -3.09 -13.56
N ALA A 19 -4.43 -3.18 -13.32
CA ALA A 19 -3.50 -3.99 -14.11
C ALA A 19 -3.57 -5.51 -13.80
N GLY A 20 -4.42 -5.94 -12.86
CA GLY A 20 -4.54 -7.34 -12.46
C GLY A 20 -3.34 -7.87 -11.68
N LEU A 21 -2.52 -6.99 -11.10
CA LEU A 21 -1.37 -7.40 -10.30
C LEU A 21 -1.83 -7.94 -8.95
N LYS A 22 -1.40 -9.17 -8.63
CA LYS A 22 -1.74 -9.83 -7.35
C LYS A 22 -1.00 -9.23 -6.15
N LYS A 23 0.16 -8.59 -6.36
CA LYS A 23 1.01 -8.04 -5.30
C LYS A 23 1.70 -6.77 -5.78
N ILE A 24 1.88 -5.81 -4.86
CA ILE A 24 2.69 -4.61 -5.08
C ILE A 24 3.74 -4.47 -3.98
N LYS A 25 4.83 -3.79 -4.31
CA LYS A 25 5.84 -3.36 -3.34
C LYS A 25 5.85 -1.84 -3.30
N ALA A 26 5.83 -1.28 -2.10
CA ALA A 26 5.91 0.15 -1.87
C ALA A 26 6.81 0.42 -0.65
N LYS A 27 7.35 1.64 -0.57
CA LYS A 27 8.15 2.04 0.60
C LYS A 27 7.31 1.97 1.87
N HIS A 28 7.90 1.38 2.91
CA HIS A 28 7.31 1.30 4.23
C HIS A 28 7.15 2.70 4.85
N SER A 29 5.99 3.00 5.41
CA SER A 29 5.78 4.13 6.32
C SER A 29 4.73 3.76 7.38
N ARG A 30 4.77 4.41 8.54
CA ARG A 30 3.81 4.14 9.63
C ARG A 30 2.36 4.37 9.17
N MET A 31 2.09 5.52 8.54
CA MET A 31 0.75 5.84 8.02
C MET A 31 0.27 4.84 6.96
N ARG A 32 1.14 4.37 6.06
CA ARG A 32 0.76 3.35 5.07
C ARG A 32 0.41 2.01 5.75
N GLY A 33 1.13 1.65 6.81
CA GLY A 33 0.80 0.48 7.63
C GLY A 33 -0.58 0.58 8.27
N ASP A 34 -0.93 1.73 8.85
CA ASP A 34 -2.24 1.96 9.45
C ASP A 34 -3.37 1.87 8.41
N VAL A 35 -3.16 2.47 7.22
CA VAL A 35 -4.12 2.37 6.10
C VAL A 35 -4.29 0.93 5.61
N LEU A 36 -3.18 0.19 5.43
CA LEU A 36 -3.22 -1.22 5.02
C LEU A 36 -3.92 -2.10 6.07
N SER A 37 -3.76 -1.80 7.36
CA SER A 37 -4.49 -2.48 8.44
C SER A 37 -6.00 -2.28 8.32
N ILE A 38 -6.45 -1.06 8.04
CA ILE A 38 -7.87 -0.75 7.80
C ILE A 38 -8.36 -1.48 6.55
N LEU A 39 -7.62 -1.40 5.44
CA LEU A 39 -8.00 -2.06 4.18
C LEU A 39 -8.13 -3.59 4.36
N LYS A 40 -7.26 -4.21 5.15
CA LYS A 40 -7.36 -5.63 5.50
C LYS A 40 -8.59 -5.92 6.36
N LYS A 41 -8.86 -5.08 7.36
CA LYS A 41 -10.01 -5.24 8.26
C LYS A 41 -11.35 -5.14 7.52
N GLU A 42 -11.45 -4.24 6.55
CA GLU A 42 -12.63 -4.05 5.71
C GLU A 42 -12.72 -5.09 4.56
N GLY A 43 -11.70 -5.94 4.40
CA GLY A 43 -11.70 -7.01 3.38
C GLY A 43 -11.33 -6.57 1.96
N PHE A 44 -10.73 -5.38 1.78
CA PHE A 44 -10.27 -4.89 0.48
C PHE A 44 -8.98 -5.56 0.00
N ILE A 45 -8.16 -6.06 0.93
CA ILE A 45 -6.92 -6.80 0.64
C ILE A 45 -6.87 -8.08 1.45
N GLU A 46 -6.27 -9.14 0.90
CA GLU A 46 -6.10 -10.41 1.61
C GLU A 46 -5.07 -10.28 2.74
N ASP A 47 -3.89 -9.76 2.41
CA ASP A 47 -2.82 -9.58 3.40
C ASP A 47 -1.81 -8.51 2.98
N PHE A 48 -1.03 -8.02 3.94
CA PHE A 48 0.11 -7.15 3.69
C PHE A 48 1.30 -7.52 4.59
N GLU A 49 2.51 -7.44 4.04
CA GLU A 49 3.75 -7.69 4.77
C GLU A 49 4.54 -6.39 4.91
N LEU A 50 4.86 -6.01 6.15
CA LEU A 50 5.77 -4.90 6.43
C LEU A 50 7.20 -5.42 6.51
N LYS A 51 7.92 -5.41 5.39
CA LYS A 51 9.37 -5.61 5.41
C LYS A 51 10.04 -4.32 5.86
N LYS A 52 10.56 -4.32 7.09
CA LYS A 52 11.57 -3.33 7.50
C LYS A 52 12.82 -3.64 6.69
N GLU A 53 13.13 -2.81 5.70
CA GLU A 53 14.44 -2.78 5.09
C GLU A 53 15.41 -2.23 6.14
N GLY A 54 15.91 -3.13 6.98
CA GLY A 54 16.86 -2.84 8.03
C GLY A 54 18.27 -2.91 7.45
N LYS A 55 18.81 -1.72 7.15
CA LYS A 55 20.22 -1.41 6.88
C LYS A 55 20.88 -2.06 5.66
#